data_AF-A0A397EVW5-F1
#
_entry.id   AF-A0A397EVW5-F1
#
_cell.length_a   1.000
_cell.length_b   1.000
_cell.length_c   1.000
_cell.angle_alpha   90.00
_cell.angle_beta   90.00
_cell.angle_gamma   90.00
#
_symmetry.space_group_name_H-M   'P 1'
#
loop_
_entity.id
_entity.type
_entity.pdbx_description
1 polymer ?
#
loop_
_entity_poly.entity_id
_entity_poly.type
_entity_poly.pdbx_seq_one_letter_code
_entity_poly.pdbx_strand_id
1 'polypeptide(L)'
;MNECSLIADVQYADDDDGWNYRQTNRRYYRHGLQVLRWAAAEWIHEAATVSPRMRFAVDLGDVIDGKNEPVGQSLSALRATTTIFDEFQDSVGPVHHCVGNHELYNFSKATYVEELIKHTQSCHVGAESLPPPGTSVAYYTFTDPTLPSYLFVVLDPYGQSVIGSPVDSPEYANAVEVSIKQCNYDAKLTSFAFGWLQQ
;
A
#
# COMPACT_ATOMS: atom_id res chain seq x y z
N MET A 1 -4.63 -18.23 16.00
CA MET A 1 -5.16 -17.00 16.62
C MET A 1 -4.54 -15.85 15.84
N ASN A 2 -5.35 -15.14 15.06
CA ASN A 2 -4.88 -14.01 14.29
C ASN A 2 -5.04 -12.76 15.16
N GLU A 3 -3.94 -12.08 15.44
CA GLU A 3 -3.91 -10.83 16.23
C GLU A 3 -3.97 -9.60 15.30
N CYS A 4 -3.65 -9.78 14.02
CA CYS A 4 -3.85 -8.81 12.95
C CYS A 4 -4.40 -9.48 11.68
N SER A 5 -5.01 -8.66 10.84
CA SER A 5 -5.48 -9.04 9.50
C SER A 5 -4.69 -8.32 8.42
N LEU A 6 -4.54 -8.94 7.25
CA LEU A 6 -3.71 -8.43 6.16
C LEU A 6 -4.50 -8.44 4.84
N ILE A 7 -4.33 -7.39 4.04
CA ILE A 7 -4.77 -7.35 2.64
C ILE A 7 -3.71 -6.64 1.80
N ALA A 8 -3.66 -6.94 0.51
CA ALA A 8 -2.72 -6.36 -0.44
C ALA A 8 -3.38 -6.30 -1.82
N ASP A 9 -2.91 -5.38 -2.67
CA ASP A 9 -3.23 -5.35 -4.10
C ASP A 9 -4.73 -5.39 -4.40
N VAL A 10 -5.54 -4.65 -3.61
CA VAL A 10 -6.98 -4.51 -3.89
C VAL A 10 -7.18 -3.93 -5.29
N GLN A 11 -6.32 -2.97 -5.67
CA GLN A 11 -6.24 -2.34 -6.98
C GLN A 11 -7.63 -1.98 -7.53
N TYR A 12 -8.46 -1.35 -6.69
CA TYR A 12 -9.81 -0.96 -7.08
C TYR A 12 -9.78 0.13 -8.15
N ALA A 13 -10.57 -0.07 -9.20
CA ALA A 13 -11.01 0.96 -10.13
C ALA A 13 -12.42 0.61 -10.63
N ASP A 14 -13.23 1.63 -10.92
CA ASP A 14 -14.53 1.43 -11.56
C ASP A 14 -14.36 1.20 -13.07
N ASP A 15 -13.67 0.12 -13.42
CA ASP A 15 -13.30 -0.24 -14.79
C ASP A 15 -13.58 -1.73 -15.06
N ASP A 16 -13.75 -2.07 -16.34
CA ASP A 16 -13.94 -3.44 -16.78
C ASP A 16 -12.67 -4.29 -16.55
N ASP A 17 -12.86 -5.59 -16.33
CA ASP A 17 -11.75 -6.53 -16.13
C ASP A 17 -10.70 -6.38 -17.24
N GLY A 18 -9.45 -6.28 -16.83
CA GLY A 18 -8.33 -6.07 -17.74
C GLY A 18 -7.27 -7.15 -17.60
N TRP A 19 -6.11 -6.84 -18.15
CA TRP A 19 -4.92 -7.68 -18.05
C TRP A 19 -3.78 -6.87 -17.48
N ASN A 20 -2.85 -7.54 -16.81
CA ASN A 20 -1.57 -6.93 -16.46
C ASN A 20 -0.78 -6.57 -17.74
N TYR A 21 0.27 -5.76 -17.59
CA TYR A 21 1.10 -5.30 -18.72
C TYR A 21 1.61 -6.43 -19.62
N ARG A 22 1.99 -7.57 -19.04
CA ARG A 22 2.50 -8.74 -19.78
C ARG A 22 1.39 -9.64 -20.35
N GLN A 23 0.13 -9.30 -20.13
CA GLN A 23 -1.06 -10.09 -20.52
C GLN A 23 -1.03 -11.55 -20.03
N THR A 24 -0.40 -11.79 -18.88
CA THR A 24 -0.31 -13.12 -18.26
C THR A 24 -1.37 -13.34 -17.20
N ASN A 25 -1.82 -12.26 -16.55
CA ASN A 25 -2.76 -12.33 -15.44
C ASN A 25 -3.92 -11.36 -15.68
N ARG A 26 -5.14 -11.83 -15.42
CA ARG A 26 -6.35 -11.02 -15.47
C ARG A 26 -6.47 -10.19 -14.19
N ARG A 27 -6.84 -8.92 -14.33
CA ARG A 27 -7.13 -7.98 -13.24
C ARG A 27 -8.64 -7.75 -13.16
N TYR A 28 -9.20 -7.88 -11.96
CA TYR A 28 -10.64 -7.77 -11.71
C TYR A 28 -10.95 -6.51 -10.89
N TYR A 29 -10.87 -5.34 -11.51
CA TYR A 29 -10.81 -4.05 -10.80
C TYR A 29 -12.01 -3.80 -9.87
N ARG A 30 -13.25 -3.93 -10.38
CA ARG A 30 -14.45 -3.78 -9.54
C ARG A 30 -14.57 -4.87 -8.48
N HIS A 31 -14.09 -6.07 -8.81
CA HIS A 31 -14.15 -7.19 -7.88
C HIS A 31 -13.21 -7.00 -6.68
N GLY A 32 -12.08 -6.29 -6.85
CA GLY A 32 -11.18 -5.94 -5.75
C GLY A 32 -11.91 -5.27 -4.58
N LEU A 33 -12.76 -4.28 -4.85
CA LEU A 33 -13.56 -3.62 -3.82
C LEU A 33 -14.53 -4.59 -3.11
N GLN A 34 -15.10 -5.53 -3.86
CA GLN A 34 -16.00 -6.54 -3.30
C GLN A 34 -15.24 -7.53 -2.39
N VAL A 35 -14.03 -7.92 -2.77
CA VAL A 35 -13.15 -8.76 -1.95
C VAL A 35 -12.75 -8.02 -0.67
N LEU A 36 -12.39 -6.74 -0.76
CA LEU A 36 -12.10 -5.91 0.41
C LEU A 36 -13.29 -5.85 1.38
N ARG A 37 -14.52 -5.65 0.87
CA ARG A 37 -15.74 -5.66 1.68
C ARG A 37 -15.96 -7.00 2.40
N TRP A 38 -15.75 -8.12 1.72
CA TRP A 38 -15.90 -9.43 2.34
C TRP A 38 -14.82 -9.69 3.39
N ALA A 39 -13.58 -9.31 3.11
CA ALA A 39 -12.47 -9.43 4.05
C ALA A 39 -12.75 -8.64 5.33
N ALA A 40 -13.12 -7.35 5.22
CA ALA A 40 -13.44 -6.51 6.36
C ALA A 40 -14.62 -7.07 7.19
N ALA A 41 -15.70 -7.52 6.53
CA ALA A 41 -16.84 -8.12 7.20
C ALA A 41 -16.46 -9.40 7.97
N GLU A 42 -15.62 -10.26 7.36
CA GLU A 42 -15.14 -11.47 8.03
C GLU A 42 -14.23 -11.14 9.21
N TRP A 43 -13.32 -10.17 9.07
CA TRP A 43 -12.45 -9.78 10.19
C TRP A 43 -13.22 -9.20 11.37
N ILE A 44 -14.26 -8.40 11.10
CA ILE A 44 -15.17 -7.90 12.14
C ILE A 44 -15.92 -9.07 12.79
N HIS A 45 -16.42 -10.02 12.00
CA HIS A 45 -17.10 -11.20 12.51
C HIS A 45 -16.18 -12.09 13.37
N GLU A 46 -14.97 -12.38 12.88
CA GLU A 46 -13.95 -13.12 13.61
C GLU A 46 -13.58 -12.40 14.90
N ALA A 47 -13.38 -11.07 14.87
CA ALA A 47 -13.09 -10.27 16.05
C ALA A 47 -14.19 -10.38 17.12
N ALA A 48 -15.46 -10.43 16.69
CA ALA A 48 -16.60 -10.51 17.59
C ALA A 48 -16.87 -11.93 18.13
N THR A 49 -16.52 -12.99 17.39
CA THR A 49 -17.01 -14.35 17.68
C THR A 49 -15.94 -15.40 17.94
N VAL A 50 -14.82 -15.36 17.21
CA VAL A 50 -13.80 -16.43 17.21
C VAL A 50 -12.52 -15.97 17.90
N SER A 51 -12.11 -14.74 17.66
CA SER A 51 -10.85 -14.16 18.12
C SER A 51 -11.11 -12.74 18.64
N PRO A 52 -11.50 -12.56 19.91
CA PRO A 52 -11.52 -11.24 20.56
C PRO A 52 -10.10 -10.63 20.71
N ARG A 53 -9.11 -11.25 20.07
CA ARG A 53 -7.72 -10.84 19.99
C ARG A 53 -7.36 -10.07 18.73
N MET A 54 -8.25 -9.91 17.75
CA MET A 54 -7.98 -9.01 16.62
C MET A 54 -7.72 -7.59 17.16
N ARG A 55 -6.64 -6.95 16.69
CA ARG A 55 -6.20 -5.63 17.20
C ARG A 55 -6.17 -4.55 16.15
N PHE A 56 -5.73 -4.89 14.95
CA PHE A 56 -5.57 -3.96 13.84
C PHE A 56 -5.53 -4.75 12.53
N ALA A 57 -5.67 -4.04 11.41
CA ALA A 57 -5.40 -4.59 10.09
C ALA A 57 -4.26 -3.83 9.41
N VAL A 58 -3.67 -4.46 8.40
CA VAL A 58 -2.65 -3.84 7.56
C VAL A 58 -3.06 -3.98 6.10
N ASP A 59 -3.15 -2.84 5.44
CA ASP A 59 -3.20 -2.71 4.00
C ASP A 59 -1.77 -2.58 3.48
N LEU A 60 -1.30 -3.60 2.75
CA LEU A 60 0.06 -3.69 2.25
C LEU A 60 0.32 -2.85 0.99
N GLY A 61 -0.65 -2.04 0.57
CA GLY A 61 -0.54 -1.09 -0.53
C GLY A 61 -1.22 -1.56 -1.81
N ASP A 62 -1.18 -0.68 -2.82
CA ASP A 62 -1.91 -0.81 -4.07
C ASP A 62 -3.43 -1.03 -3.85
N VAL A 63 -4.03 -0.21 -3.00
CA VAL A 63 -5.46 -0.30 -2.64
C VAL A 63 -6.36 0.17 -3.78
N ILE A 64 -5.93 1.15 -4.56
CA ILE A 64 -6.59 1.60 -5.79
C ILE A 64 -5.67 1.43 -6.99
N ASP A 65 -6.20 1.18 -8.18
CA ASP A 65 -5.40 1.04 -9.40
C ASP A 65 -5.00 2.42 -9.99
N GLY A 66 -3.94 2.44 -10.80
CA GLY A 66 -3.42 3.63 -11.46
C GLY A 66 -4.32 4.11 -12.59
N LYS A 67 -5.21 3.25 -13.07
CA LYS A 67 -6.27 3.58 -14.03
C LYS A 67 -7.21 4.68 -13.57
N ASN A 68 -7.30 4.94 -12.25
CA ASN A 68 -8.17 5.99 -11.73
C ASN A 68 -7.64 7.39 -12.05
N GLU A 69 -6.32 7.59 -12.19
CA GLU A 69 -5.73 8.91 -12.41
C GLU A 69 -6.12 9.53 -13.76
N PRO A 70 -5.98 8.83 -14.91
CA PRO A 70 -6.29 9.43 -16.21
C PRO A 70 -7.76 9.82 -16.41
N VAL A 71 -8.66 9.25 -15.60
CA VAL A 71 -10.11 9.52 -15.64
C VAL A 71 -10.59 10.39 -14.48
N GLY A 72 -9.67 10.88 -13.64
CA GLY A 72 -9.98 11.78 -12.52
C GLY A 72 -10.79 11.13 -11.39
N GLN A 73 -10.67 9.81 -11.20
CA GLN A 73 -11.43 9.05 -10.20
C GLN A 73 -10.61 8.62 -8.98
N SER A 74 -9.35 9.04 -8.86
CA SER A 74 -8.44 8.60 -7.78
C SER A 74 -9.03 8.80 -6.39
N LEU A 75 -9.53 10.01 -6.08
CA LEU A 75 -10.12 10.30 -4.77
C LEU A 75 -11.43 9.54 -4.53
N SER A 76 -12.30 9.40 -5.54
CA SER A 76 -13.54 8.63 -5.37
C SER A 76 -13.27 7.15 -5.16
N ALA A 77 -12.28 6.59 -5.86
CA ALA A 77 -11.84 5.21 -5.67
C ALA A 77 -11.29 5.00 -4.27
N LEU A 78 -10.42 5.92 -3.82
CA LEU A 78 -9.86 5.87 -2.47
C LEU A 78 -10.93 5.97 -1.40
N ARG A 79 -11.91 6.87 -1.56
CA ARG A 79 -13.03 7.00 -0.61
C ARG A 79 -13.86 5.73 -0.52
N ALA A 80 -14.10 5.05 -1.65
CA ALA A 80 -14.83 3.80 -1.65
C ALA A 80 -14.11 2.70 -0.84
N THR A 81 -12.78 2.65 -0.90
CA THR A 81 -11.98 1.69 -0.12
C THR A 81 -11.87 2.10 1.34
N THR A 82 -11.63 3.39 1.64
CA THR A 82 -11.51 3.87 3.02
C THR A 82 -12.82 3.74 3.80
N THR A 83 -13.98 3.92 3.17
CA THR A 83 -15.27 3.67 3.84
C THR A 83 -15.41 2.23 4.34
N ILE A 84 -14.83 1.24 3.64
CA ILE A 84 -14.84 -0.15 4.12
C ILE A 84 -13.84 -0.33 5.28
N PHE A 85 -12.69 0.34 5.22
CA PHE A 85 -11.75 0.33 6.34
C PHE A 85 -12.33 1.00 7.59
N ASP A 86 -13.09 2.10 7.43
CA ASP A 86 -13.80 2.77 8.53
C ASP A 86 -14.69 1.79 9.30
N GLU A 87 -15.41 0.89 8.61
CA GLU A 87 -16.24 -0.15 9.26
C GLU A 87 -15.39 -1.03 10.21
N PHE A 88 -14.17 -1.39 9.82
CA PHE A 88 -13.24 -2.15 10.67
C PHE A 88 -12.64 -1.27 11.78
N GLN A 89 -12.25 -0.03 11.47
CA GLN A 89 -11.67 0.92 12.43
C GLN A 89 -12.60 1.25 13.59
N ASP A 90 -13.88 1.43 13.27
CA ASP A 90 -14.96 1.71 14.22
C ASP A 90 -15.33 0.48 15.05
N SER A 91 -15.13 -0.73 14.53
CA SER A 91 -15.59 -1.97 15.17
C SER A 91 -14.49 -2.70 15.95
N VAL A 92 -13.24 -2.62 15.50
CA VAL A 92 -12.15 -3.48 15.97
C VAL A 92 -10.91 -2.69 16.36
N GLY A 93 -10.33 -1.92 15.43
CA GLY A 93 -9.00 -1.35 15.61
C GLY A 93 -8.44 -0.70 14.34
N PRO A 94 -7.29 -0.02 14.42
CA PRO A 94 -6.78 0.78 13.30
C PRO A 94 -6.46 -0.06 12.06
N VAL A 95 -6.50 0.57 10.89
CA VAL A 95 -5.96 0.02 9.64
C VAL A 95 -4.69 0.77 9.28
N HIS A 96 -3.55 0.08 9.27
CA HIS A 96 -2.26 0.65 8.89
C HIS A 96 -2.04 0.49 7.40
N HIS A 97 -1.69 1.58 6.72
CA HIS A 97 -1.48 1.59 5.26
C HIS A 97 0.01 1.66 4.90
N CYS A 98 0.45 0.73 4.06
CA CYS A 98 1.71 0.79 3.34
C CYS A 98 1.50 1.46 1.99
N VAL A 99 2.52 2.19 1.53
CA VAL A 99 2.48 2.85 0.22
C VAL A 99 2.89 1.87 -0.88
N GLY A 100 2.06 1.73 -1.90
CA GLY A 100 2.37 1.02 -3.14
C GLY A 100 2.63 1.98 -4.31
N ASN A 101 3.05 1.43 -5.45
CA ASN A 101 3.29 2.25 -6.65
C ASN A 101 1.98 2.77 -7.21
N HIS A 102 0.87 2.05 -7.05
CA HIS A 102 -0.41 2.48 -7.57
C HIS A 102 -0.98 3.67 -6.78
N GLU A 103 -0.72 3.80 -5.48
CA GLU A 103 -1.00 5.05 -4.76
C GLU A 103 -0.19 6.21 -5.36
N LEU A 104 1.08 5.99 -5.69
CA LEU A 104 1.98 7.02 -6.23
C LEU A 104 1.74 7.32 -7.73
N TYR A 105 1.00 6.48 -8.43
CA TYR A 105 0.45 6.83 -9.75
C TYR A 105 -0.73 7.79 -9.63
N ASN A 106 -1.47 7.72 -8.53
CA ASN A 106 -2.68 8.51 -8.31
C ASN A 106 -2.43 9.81 -7.54
N PHE A 107 -1.44 9.81 -6.64
CA PHE A 107 -1.28 10.83 -5.63
C PHE A 107 0.18 11.21 -5.41
N SER A 108 0.39 12.45 -4.97
CA SER A 108 1.68 12.83 -4.36
C SER A 108 1.86 12.10 -3.03
N LYS A 109 3.10 11.92 -2.56
CA LYS A 109 3.35 11.37 -1.22
C LYS A 109 2.66 12.18 -0.11
N ALA A 110 2.63 13.50 -0.25
CA ALA A 110 1.96 14.36 0.73
C ALA A 110 0.45 14.07 0.78
N THR A 111 -0.19 13.90 -0.38
CA THR A 111 -1.60 13.50 -0.49
C THR A 111 -1.82 12.09 0.07
N TYR A 112 -0.95 11.12 -0.24
CA TYR A 112 -1.01 9.78 0.35
C TYR A 112 -0.97 9.82 1.89
N VAL A 113 -0.04 10.59 2.47
CA VAL A 113 0.07 10.72 3.92
C VAL A 113 -1.21 11.33 4.51
N GLU A 114 -1.75 12.37 3.88
CA GLU A 114 -2.98 13.03 4.33
C GLU A 114 -4.20 12.11 4.26
N GLU A 115 -4.33 11.38 3.15
CA GLU A 115 -5.55 10.64 2.84
C GLU A 115 -5.59 9.21 3.40
N LEU A 116 -4.42 8.59 3.66
CA LEU A 116 -4.33 7.21 4.17
C LEU A 116 -3.65 7.13 5.53
N ILE A 117 -2.44 7.67 5.70
CA ILE A 117 -1.75 7.56 7.00
C ILE A 117 -2.51 8.30 8.09
N LYS A 118 -2.94 9.55 7.85
CA LYS A 118 -3.71 10.30 8.84
C LYS A 118 -5.16 9.82 8.97
N HIS A 119 -5.63 8.99 8.04
CA HIS A 119 -6.92 8.33 8.12
C HIS A 119 -6.91 7.11 9.06
N THR A 120 -5.74 6.55 9.36
CA THR A 120 -5.60 5.50 10.37
C THR A 120 -6.01 6.03 11.74
N GLN A 121 -7.16 5.55 12.23
CA GLN A 121 -7.74 5.93 13.51
C GLN A 121 -8.44 4.74 14.14
N SER A 122 -8.61 4.77 15.46
CA SER A 122 -9.56 3.90 16.15
C SER A 122 -9.79 4.38 17.57
N CYS A 123 -11.03 4.24 18.06
CA CYS A 123 -11.39 4.55 19.46
C CYS A 123 -11.07 3.39 20.42
N HIS A 124 -10.63 2.24 19.91
CA HIS A 124 -10.36 1.02 20.68
C HIS A 124 -8.91 0.90 21.17
N VAL A 125 -8.01 1.77 20.70
CA VAL A 125 -6.56 1.70 20.97
C VAL A 125 -6.01 3.03 21.49
N GLY A 126 -4.85 2.95 22.13
CA GLY A 126 -4.08 4.14 22.54
C GLY A 126 -3.30 4.76 21.39
N ALA A 127 -2.77 5.97 21.61
CA ALA A 127 -2.02 6.73 20.60
C ALA A 127 -0.73 6.02 20.13
N GLU A 128 -0.17 5.14 20.96
CA GLU A 128 0.99 4.30 20.66
C GLU A 128 0.76 3.26 19.55
N SER A 129 -0.51 2.92 19.29
CA SER A 129 -0.93 2.00 18.23
C SER A 129 -1.38 2.73 16.96
N LEU A 130 -1.25 4.06 16.93
CA LEU A 130 -1.60 4.89 15.78
C LEU A 130 -0.34 5.52 15.16
N PRO A 131 -0.42 6.03 13.92
CA PRO A 131 0.64 6.86 13.38
C PRO A 131 0.92 8.06 14.31
N PRO A 132 2.19 8.40 14.56
CA PRO A 132 2.54 9.52 15.41
C PRO A 132 1.84 10.82 14.99
N PRO A 133 1.37 11.64 15.94
CA PRO A 133 0.77 12.94 15.62
C PRO A 133 1.72 13.80 14.79
N GLY A 134 1.22 14.36 13.68
CA GLY A 134 2.04 15.19 12.80
C GLY A 134 2.92 14.42 11.81
N THR A 135 2.76 13.10 11.68
CA THR A 135 3.41 12.31 10.62
C THR A 135 3.20 12.98 9.25
N SER A 136 4.32 13.30 8.59
CA SER A 136 4.37 13.94 7.28
C SER A 136 5.13 13.10 6.24
N VAL A 137 5.47 11.86 6.59
CA VAL A 137 6.26 10.93 5.78
C VAL A 137 5.54 9.58 5.70
N ALA A 138 5.84 8.78 4.68
CA ALA A 138 5.17 7.50 4.42
C ALA A 138 5.75 6.30 5.22
N TYR A 139 6.46 6.57 6.33
CA TYR A 139 7.02 5.55 7.21
C TYR A 139 6.86 5.97 8.67
N TYR A 140 6.63 5.00 9.55
CA TYR A 140 6.54 5.22 10.99
C TYR A 140 6.62 3.87 11.71
N THR A 141 6.67 3.94 13.04
CA THR A 141 6.59 2.77 13.90
C THR A 141 5.42 2.90 14.86
N PHE A 142 4.83 1.79 15.24
CA PHE A 142 3.82 1.74 16.29
C PHE A 142 3.95 0.47 17.13
N THR A 143 3.29 0.44 18.26
CA THR A 143 3.26 -0.70 19.20
C THR A 143 1.83 -0.99 19.62
N ASP A 144 1.54 -2.24 19.99
CA ASP A 144 0.29 -2.60 20.66
C ASP A 144 0.61 -2.96 22.13
N PRO A 145 -0.03 -2.34 23.14
CA PRO A 145 0.22 -2.64 24.55
C PRO A 145 -0.02 -4.09 24.96
N THR A 146 -0.88 -4.80 24.22
CA THR A 146 -1.14 -6.23 24.41
C THR A 146 -0.06 -7.12 23.77
N LEU A 147 0.80 -6.53 22.93
CA LEU A 147 1.94 -7.17 22.24
C LEU A 147 3.28 -6.48 22.58
N PRO A 148 3.66 -6.35 23.86
CA PRO A 148 4.78 -5.50 24.30
C PRO A 148 6.17 -5.94 23.82
N SER A 149 6.28 -7.14 23.24
CA SER A 149 7.53 -7.66 22.67
C SER A 149 7.69 -7.38 21.17
N TYR A 150 6.71 -6.71 20.55
CA TYR A 150 6.69 -6.44 19.12
C TYR A 150 6.75 -4.93 18.84
N LEU A 151 7.54 -4.58 17.83
CA LEU A 151 7.56 -3.26 17.22
C LEU A 151 7.12 -3.43 15.77
N PHE A 152 6.08 -2.72 15.36
CA PHE A 152 5.64 -2.69 13.98
C PHE A 152 6.28 -1.51 13.26
N VAL A 153 6.76 -1.75 12.04
CA VAL A 153 7.48 -0.77 11.24
C VAL A 153 6.80 -0.68 9.87
N VAL A 154 6.19 0.46 9.59
CA VAL A 154 5.67 0.81 8.26
C VAL A 154 6.79 1.52 7.51
N LEU A 155 7.13 1.03 6.32
CA LEU A 155 8.24 1.53 5.51
C LEU A 155 7.72 2.25 4.26
N ASP A 156 8.52 3.21 3.78
CA ASP A 156 8.37 3.84 2.46
C ASP A 156 9.35 3.17 1.47
N PRO A 157 8.95 2.11 0.74
CA PRO A 157 9.81 1.48 -0.26
C PRO A 157 10.11 2.39 -1.46
N TYR A 158 9.43 3.52 -1.57
CA TYR A 158 9.63 4.52 -2.63
C TYR A 158 10.41 5.75 -2.12
N GLY A 159 11.07 5.67 -0.96
CA GLY A 159 11.89 6.75 -0.40
C GLY A 159 12.96 7.28 -1.37
N GLN A 160 13.55 6.38 -2.18
CA GLN A 160 14.37 6.71 -3.34
C GLN A 160 13.77 6.08 -4.60
N SER A 161 12.87 6.80 -5.24
CA SER A 161 12.18 6.32 -6.44
C SER A 161 11.94 7.44 -7.44
N VAL A 162 11.91 7.10 -8.73
CA VAL A 162 11.46 8.01 -9.80
C VAL A 162 9.96 8.28 -9.65
N ILE A 163 9.20 7.28 -9.22
CA ILE A 163 7.76 7.39 -8.95
C ILE A 163 7.55 7.94 -7.54
N GLY A 164 6.70 8.96 -7.39
CA GLY A 164 6.36 9.58 -6.11
C GLY A 164 7.37 10.60 -5.58
N SER A 165 8.49 10.83 -6.27
CA SER A 165 9.45 11.90 -5.95
C SER A 165 9.30 13.08 -6.94
N PRO A 166 9.39 14.34 -6.48
CA PRO A 166 9.45 15.50 -7.38
C PRO A 166 10.65 15.40 -8.33
N VAL A 167 10.48 15.79 -9.60
CA VAL A 167 11.50 15.64 -10.65
C VAL A 167 12.81 16.39 -10.34
N ASP A 168 12.72 17.46 -9.56
CA ASP A 168 13.83 18.32 -9.12
C ASP A 168 14.43 17.92 -7.76
N SER A 169 13.96 16.81 -7.16
CA SER A 169 14.42 16.35 -5.85
C SER A 169 15.71 15.52 -5.91
N PRO A 170 16.54 15.53 -4.85
CA PRO A 170 17.68 14.62 -4.72
C PRO A 170 17.27 13.14 -4.80
N GLU A 171 16.11 12.78 -4.26
CA GLU A 171 15.57 11.42 -4.28
C GLU A 171 15.33 10.94 -5.71
N TYR A 172 14.73 11.80 -6.54
CA TYR A 172 14.50 11.51 -7.96
C TYR A 172 15.83 11.40 -8.72
N ALA A 173 16.75 12.35 -8.53
CA ALA A 173 18.05 12.35 -9.19
C ALA A 173 18.86 11.09 -8.85
N ASN A 174 18.88 10.70 -7.57
CA ASN A 174 19.52 9.46 -7.11
C ASN A 174 18.87 8.21 -7.71
N ALA A 175 17.53 8.15 -7.74
CA ALA A 175 16.81 7.01 -8.31
C ALA A 175 17.07 6.85 -9.82
N VAL A 176 17.17 7.96 -10.57
CA VAL A 176 17.57 7.96 -11.99
C VAL A 176 19.01 7.46 -12.13
N GLU A 177 19.94 7.94 -11.31
CA GLU A 177 21.34 7.49 -11.37
C GLU A 177 21.48 5.99 -11.11
N VAL A 178 20.81 5.47 -10.07
CA VAL A 178 20.79 4.02 -9.78
C VAL A 178 20.19 3.24 -10.95
N SER A 179 19.08 3.70 -11.52
CA SER A 179 18.42 3.05 -12.66
C SER A 179 19.34 2.99 -13.89
N ILE A 180 20.05 4.08 -14.21
CA ILE A 180 21.02 4.13 -15.31
C ILE A 180 22.19 3.16 -15.05
N LYS A 181 22.73 3.12 -13.83
CA LYS A 181 23.79 2.18 -13.45
C LYS A 181 23.35 0.72 -13.62
N GLN A 182 22.12 0.40 -13.23
CA GLN A 182 21.56 -0.94 -13.38
C GLN A 182 21.39 -1.32 -14.85
N CYS A 183 20.80 -0.46 -15.69
CA CYS A 183 20.67 -0.71 -17.13
C CYS A 183 22.04 -0.93 -17.79
N ASN A 184 23.05 -0.14 -17.42
CA ASN A 184 24.40 -0.31 -17.92
C ASN A 184 25.06 -1.61 -17.45
N TYR A 185 24.75 -2.08 -16.24
CA TYR A 185 25.21 -3.36 -15.71
C TYR A 185 24.55 -4.54 -16.45
N ASP A 186 23.23 -4.49 -16.64
CA ASP A 186 22.49 -5.54 -17.34
C ASP A 186 22.90 -5.63 -18.82
N ALA A 187 23.11 -4.48 -19.48
CA ALA A 187 23.68 -4.43 -20.83
C ALA A 187 25.05 -5.11 -20.90
N LYS A 188 25.92 -4.87 -19.90
CA LYS A 188 27.22 -5.55 -19.79
C LYS A 188 27.04 -7.06 -19.60
N LEU A 189 26.16 -7.51 -18.70
CA LEU A 189 25.89 -8.94 -18.50
C LEU A 189 25.37 -9.62 -19.77
N THR A 190 24.46 -8.98 -20.52
CA THR A 190 24.03 -9.51 -21.82
C THR A 190 25.17 -9.56 -22.83
N SER A 191 26.03 -8.54 -22.89
CA SER A 191 27.20 -8.55 -23.78
C SER A 191 28.24 -9.63 -23.41
N PHE A 192 28.41 -9.91 -22.11
CA PHE A 192 29.25 -11.01 -21.63
C PHE A 192 28.63 -12.38 -21.92
N ALA A 193 27.30 -12.53 -21.85
CA ALA A 193 26.61 -13.78 -22.16
C ALA A 193 26.65 -14.13 -23.66
N PHE A 194 26.68 -13.13 -24.55
CA PHE A 194 26.83 -13.35 -26.00
C PHE A 194 28.29 -13.54 -26.45
N GLY A 195 29.29 -13.19 -25.61
CA GLY A 195 30.72 -13.38 -25.91
C GLY A 195 31.20 -14.83 -25.90
N TRP A 196 30.41 -15.78 -25.41
CA TRP A 196 30.76 -17.21 -25.34
C TRP A 196 30.17 -18.06 -26.50
N LEU A 197 29.44 -17.46 -27.43
CA LEU A 197 28.82 -18.15 -28.58
C LEU A 197 29.53 -17.90 -29.92
N GLN A 198 30.74 -17.33 -29.91
CA GLN A 198 31.55 -17.10 -31.13
C GLN A 198 32.99 -17.65 -31.03
N GLN A 199 33.15 -18.88 -30.53
CA GLN A 199 34.32 -19.72 -30.84
C GLN A 199 33.84 -21.03 -31.44
#